data_AF-A0A2H6MZD0-F1
#
_entry.id   AF-A0A2H6MZD0-F1
#
_cell.length_a   1.000
_cell.length_b   1.000
_cell.length_c   1.000
_cell.angle_alpha   90.00
_cell.angle_beta   90.00
_cell.angle_gamma   90.00
#
_symmetry.space_group_name_H-M   'P 1'
#
loop_
_entity.id
_entity.type
_entity.pdbx_description
1 polymer ?
#
loop_
_entity_poly.entity_id
_entity_poly.type
_entity_poly.pdbx_seq_one_letter_code
_entity_poly.pdbx_strand_id
1 'polypeptide(L)'
;KPGTVVGHYSASDPETRNNEDIRYKIIKDPCNWITMNNDGQISTTKMLDRDAPDLQLYQCNVTVAAIDRSGKTGTGTVIVNLLDENDNYPVIVPKEYTICRERKPICLTAVDADIDPHTIPFTFSILEKETQNWRLTENDDRSVYLEPSDVLSYGQYIIPIRVSDNEGNSGISEIKVTLCDCTVPQDCIYPPKSIEPHQSSDVTLGIWAILAMILGSLL
;
A
#
# COMPACT_ATOMS: atom_id res chain seq x y z
N LYS A 1 -20.55 8.85 -3.66
CA LYS A 1 -20.97 8.33 -5.00
C LYS A 1 -21.19 9.51 -5.95
N PRO A 2 -21.14 9.34 -7.28
CA PRO A 2 -21.52 10.40 -8.21
C PRO A 2 -22.97 10.85 -7.99
N GLY A 3 -23.25 12.16 -8.12
CA GLY A 3 -24.58 12.75 -8.00
C GLY A 3 -25.09 12.93 -6.56
N THR A 4 -24.27 12.65 -5.55
CA THR A 4 -24.66 12.89 -4.14
C THR A 4 -24.71 14.38 -3.87
N VAL A 5 -25.84 14.89 -3.37
CA VAL A 5 -25.98 16.29 -2.95
C VAL A 5 -25.18 16.51 -1.67
N VAL A 6 -24.24 17.47 -1.69
CA VAL A 6 -23.33 17.76 -0.58
C VAL A 6 -23.56 19.13 0.05
N GLY A 7 -24.36 19.98 -0.59
CA GLY A 7 -24.69 21.28 -0.04
C GLY A 7 -25.40 22.18 -1.03
N HIS A 8 -25.58 23.43 -0.61
CA HIS A 8 -26.22 24.46 -1.40
C HIS A 8 -25.45 25.77 -1.21
N TYR A 9 -25.10 26.42 -2.32
CA TYR A 9 -24.45 27.71 -2.34
C TYR A 9 -25.49 28.80 -2.52
N SER A 10 -25.46 29.82 -1.67
CA SER A 10 -26.38 30.94 -1.76
C SER A 10 -25.62 32.27 -1.80
N ALA A 11 -26.17 33.20 -2.56
CA ALA A 11 -25.80 34.61 -2.57
C ALA A 11 -27.03 35.46 -2.27
N SER A 12 -26.80 36.70 -1.89
CA SER A 12 -27.87 37.70 -1.71
C SER A 12 -27.50 38.95 -2.48
N ASP A 13 -28.44 39.49 -3.23
CA ASP A 13 -28.28 40.76 -3.92
C ASP A 13 -28.26 41.87 -2.85
N PRO A 14 -27.20 42.70 -2.76
CA PRO A 14 -27.10 43.75 -1.76
C PRO A 14 -28.14 44.86 -1.92
N GLU A 15 -28.73 45.02 -3.11
CA GLU A 15 -29.69 46.08 -3.45
C GLU A 15 -31.11 45.69 -3.03
N THR A 16 -31.52 44.44 -3.29
CA THR A 16 -32.84 43.91 -2.91
C THR A 16 -32.84 43.17 -1.57
N ARG A 17 -31.66 42.77 -1.09
CA ARG A 17 -31.43 41.92 0.09
C ARG A 17 -32.16 40.58 0.04
N ASN A 18 -32.38 40.05 -1.16
CA ASN A 18 -32.97 38.74 -1.37
C ASN A 18 -32.09 37.87 -2.28
N ASN A 19 -32.48 36.60 -2.43
CA ASN A 19 -31.83 35.61 -3.29
C ASN A 19 -32.72 35.22 -4.49
N GLU A 20 -33.74 36.03 -4.78
CA GLU A 20 -34.70 35.76 -5.85
C GLU A 20 -34.03 35.94 -7.21
N ASP A 21 -34.35 35.05 -8.15
CA ASP A 21 -33.84 35.05 -9.53
C ASP A 21 -32.31 35.05 -9.68
N ILE A 22 -31.56 34.67 -8.63
CA ILE A 22 -30.11 34.48 -8.72
C ILE A 22 -29.80 33.09 -9.27
N ARG A 23 -29.00 33.05 -10.34
CA ARG A 23 -28.50 31.81 -10.94
C ARG A 23 -27.04 31.60 -10.63
N TYR A 24 -26.67 30.35 -10.40
CA TYR A 24 -25.30 29.98 -10.06
C TYR A 24 -24.63 29.19 -11.17
N LYS A 25 -23.31 29.36 -11.30
CA LYS A 25 -22.48 28.53 -12.15
C LYS A 25 -21.05 28.42 -11.62
N ILE A 26 -20.44 27.27 -11.84
CA ILE A 26 -18.99 27.10 -11.64
C ILE A 26 -18.27 27.78 -12.81
N ILE A 27 -17.25 28.60 -12.50
CA ILE A 27 -16.42 29.29 -13.50
C ILE A 27 -14.99 28.75 -13.57
N LYS A 28 -14.49 28.17 -12.47
CA LYS A 28 -13.18 27.50 -12.42
C LYS A 28 -13.23 26.34 -11.45
N ASP A 29 -12.98 25.13 -11.95
CA ASP A 29 -12.90 23.92 -11.16
C ASP A 29 -11.68 23.09 -11.62
N PRO A 30 -10.55 23.20 -10.92
CA PRO A 30 -9.34 22.45 -11.28
C PRO A 30 -9.40 20.97 -10.91
N CYS A 31 -10.29 20.57 -9.99
CA CYS A 31 -10.32 19.21 -9.44
C CYS A 31 -11.44 18.34 -10.02
N ASN A 32 -12.49 18.96 -10.56
CA ASN A 32 -13.67 18.29 -11.10
C ASN A 32 -14.29 17.32 -10.08
N TRP A 33 -14.42 17.77 -8.84
CA TRP A 33 -15.00 16.98 -7.72
C TRP A 33 -16.49 17.25 -7.55
N ILE A 34 -16.95 18.43 -7.94
CA ILE A 34 -18.32 18.89 -7.73
C ILE A 34 -18.94 19.45 -9.01
N THR A 35 -20.26 19.42 -9.06
CA THR A 35 -21.09 20.11 -10.04
C THR A 35 -22.10 20.97 -9.31
N MET A 36 -22.60 22.01 -9.97
CA MET A 36 -23.57 22.94 -9.41
C MET A 36 -24.69 23.18 -10.41
N ASN A 37 -25.94 23.07 -9.96
CA ASN A 37 -27.09 23.44 -10.78
C ASN A 37 -27.36 24.95 -10.70
N ASN A 38 -28.28 25.45 -11.53
CA ASN A 38 -28.60 26.88 -11.59
C ASN A 38 -29.19 27.44 -10.29
N ASP A 39 -29.73 26.58 -9.42
CA ASP A 39 -30.30 26.97 -8.13
C ASP A 39 -29.24 27.04 -7.02
N GLY A 40 -28.01 26.60 -7.29
CA GLY A 40 -26.91 26.60 -6.32
C GLY A 40 -26.74 25.28 -5.57
N GLN A 41 -27.50 24.24 -5.89
CA GLN A 41 -27.29 22.90 -5.33
C GLN A 41 -25.96 22.32 -5.83
N ILE A 42 -25.13 21.87 -4.91
CA ILE A 42 -23.84 21.25 -5.17
C ILE A 42 -23.97 19.74 -5.04
N SER A 43 -23.47 19.01 -6.04
CA SER A 43 -23.41 17.55 -6.04
C SER A 43 -22.02 17.06 -6.43
N THR A 44 -21.64 15.86 -6.00
CA THR A 44 -20.40 15.21 -6.41
C THR A 44 -20.45 14.77 -7.87
N THR A 45 -19.33 14.84 -8.58
CA THR A 45 -19.21 14.36 -9.97
C THR A 45 -18.76 12.91 -10.07
N LYS A 46 -18.01 12.44 -9.06
CA LYS A 46 -17.40 11.11 -9.02
C LYS A 46 -17.41 10.52 -7.61
N MET A 47 -16.93 9.29 -7.47
CA MET A 47 -16.50 8.78 -6.17
C MET A 47 -15.22 9.52 -5.78
N LEU A 48 -15.22 10.07 -4.57
CA LEU A 48 -14.09 10.78 -4.00
C LEU A 48 -13.61 9.91 -2.85
N ASP A 49 -12.33 9.58 -2.91
CA ASP A 49 -11.64 8.71 -1.98
C ASP A 49 -10.34 9.46 -1.66
N ARG A 50 -10.15 9.77 -0.38
CA ARG A 50 -9.04 10.58 0.12
C ARG A 50 -7.72 9.79 0.05
N ASP A 51 -7.80 8.47 0.19
CA ASP A 51 -6.66 7.56 0.36
C ASP A 51 -6.29 6.86 -0.94
N ALA A 52 -7.01 7.18 -2.02
CA ALA A 52 -6.68 6.77 -3.37
C ALA A 52 -5.23 7.16 -3.75
N PRO A 53 -4.40 6.21 -4.24
CA PRO A 53 -2.99 6.46 -4.56
C PRO A 53 -2.73 7.57 -5.58
N ASP A 54 -3.69 7.83 -6.47
CA ASP A 54 -3.59 8.83 -7.54
C ASP A 54 -4.07 10.23 -7.11
N LEU A 55 -4.58 10.38 -5.87
CA LEU A 55 -5.06 11.67 -5.37
C LEU A 55 -3.89 12.54 -4.89
N GLN A 56 -3.72 13.70 -5.53
CA GLN A 56 -2.61 14.62 -5.23
C GLN A 56 -2.98 15.74 -4.25
N LEU A 57 -4.27 15.95 -3.98
CA LEU A 57 -4.79 17.06 -3.21
C LEU A 57 -5.99 16.61 -2.37
N TYR A 58 -6.05 17.04 -1.12
CA TYR A 58 -7.18 16.79 -0.20
C TYR A 58 -8.13 17.99 -0.08
N GLN A 59 -7.74 19.12 -0.66
CA GLN A 59 -8.50 20.35 -0.71
C GLN A 59 -8.51 20.93 -2.12
N CYS A 60 -9.65 21.48 -2.54
CA CYS A 60 -9.81 22.14 -3.83
C CYS A 60 -10.65 23.41 -3.71
N ASN A 61 -10.17 24.49 -4.34
CA ASN A 61 -10.88 25.77 -4.42
C ASN A 61 -11.59 25.87 -5.77
N VAL A 62 -12.92 25.91 -5.72
CA VAL A 62 -13.80 26.05 -6.89
C VAL A 62 -14.38 27.46 -6.92
N THR A 63 -14.13 28.20 -7.99
CA THR A 63 -14.69 29.54 -8.15
C THR A 63 -16.08 29.45 -8.76
N VAL A 64 -17.04 30.13 -8.11
CA VAL A 64 -18.45 30.16 -8.51
C VAL A 64 -18.88 31.60 -8.79
N ALA A 65 -19.82 31.76 -9.72
CA ALA A 65 -20.45 33.03 -10.01
C ALA A 65 -21.95 32.95 -9.71
N ALA A 66 -22.45 33.94 -9.00
CA ALA A 66 -23.88 34.23 -8.84
C ALA A 66 -24.25 35.36 -9.81
N ILE A 67 -25.35 35.19 -10.54
CA ILE A 67 -25.80 36.09 -11.60
C ILE A 67 -27.24 36.48 -11.32
N ASP A 68 -27.51 37.76 -11.13
CA ASP A 68 -28.88 38.27 -10.96
C ASP A 68 -29.63 38.31 -12.31
N ARG A 69 -30.93 38.64 -12.26
CA ARG A 69 -31.76 38.82 -13.47
C ARG A 69 -31.27 39.93 -14.42
N SER A 70 -30.52 40.90 -13.89
CA SER A 70 -30.01 42.07 -14.62
C SER A 70 -28.65 41.78 -15.29
N GLY A 71 -28.07 40.60 -15.05
CA GLY A 71 -26.76 40.20 -15.52
C GLY A 71 -25.59 40.67 -14.67
N LYS A 72 -25.82 41.29 -13.50
CA LYS A 72 -24.77 41.60 -12.53
C LYS A 72 -24.25 40.31 -11.91
N THR A 73 -22.95 40.24 -11.70
CA THR A 73 -22.29 39.03 -11.19
C THR A 73 -21.53 39.28 -9.91
N GLY A 74 -21.67 38.38 -8.94
CA GLY A 74 -20.78 38.24 -7.79
C GLY A 74 -19.98 36.95 -7.91
N THR A 75 -18.71 36.96 -7.51
CA THR A 75 -17.86 35.76 -7.48
C THR A 75 -17.56 35.34 -6.06
N GLY A 76 -17.61 34.03 -5.81
CA GLY A 76 -17.20 33.44 -4.55
C GLY A 76 -16.37 32.18 -4.76
N THR A 77 -15.89 31.60 -3.66
CA THR A 77 -15.12 30.37 -3.68
C THR A 77 -15.81 29.32 -2.81
N VAL A 78 -15.99 28.12 -3.35
CA VAL A 78 -16.33 26.92 -2.59
C VAL A 78 -15.02 26.18 -2.31
N ILE A 79 -14.71 25.97 -1.04
CA ILE A 79 -13.56 25.18 -0.61
C ILE A 79 -14.07 23.77 -0.31
N VAL A 80 -13.66 22.80 -1.12
CA VAL A 80 -14.01 21.39 -0.93
C VAL A 80 -12.87 20.71 -0.20
N ASN A 81 -13.15 20.15 0.97
CA ASN A 81 -12.22 19.35 1.76
C ASN A 81 -12.67 17.89 1.74
N LEU A 82 -11.77 16.97 1.42
CA LEU A 82 -11.99 15.55 1.62
C LEU A 82 -11.63 15.22 3.06
N LEU A 83 -12.59 14.67 3.79
CA LEU A 83 -12.40 14.18 5.15
C LEU A 83 -12.00 12.71 5.08
N ASP A 84 -11.23 12.31 6.07
CA ASP A 84 -10.85 10.92 6.27
C ASP A 84 -12.02 10.10 6.80
N GLU A 85 -12.11 8.85 6.38
CA GLU A 85 -12.96 7.84 7.00
C GLU A 85 -12.10 6.61 7.29
N ASN A 86 -12.41 5.88 8.36
CA ASN A 86 -11.74 4.62 8.67
C ASN A 86 -12.24 3.50 7.74
N ASP A 87 -11.73 3.47 6.50
CA ASP A 87 -12.10 2.48 5.50
C ASP A 87 -10.92 1.65 4.98
N ASN A 88 -9.71 1.95 5.44
CA ASN A 88 -8.52 1.14 5.22
C ASN A 88 -8.10 0.44 6.52
N TYR A 89 -7.47 -0.72 6.39
CA TYR A 89 -6.95 -1.47 7.54
C TYR A 89 -5.43 -1.57 7.44
N PRO A 90 -4.72 -1.74 8.57
CA PRO A 90 -3.27 -1.79 8.53
C PRO A 90 -2.74 -3.05 7.83
N VAL A 91 -1.70 -2.89 7.03
CA VAL A 91 -1.03 -3.96 6.28
C VAL A 91 0.45 -3.99 6.60
N ILE A 92 1.00 -5.18 6.85
CA ILE A 92 2.44 -5.35 7.09
C ILE A 92 3.22 -5.26 5.78
N VAL A 93 4.27 -4.45 5.77
CA VAL A 93 5.19 -4.29 4.65
C VAL A 93 6.66 -4.26 5.13
N PRO A 94 7.57 -5.00 4.48
CA PRO A 94 7.34 -6.00 3.43
C PRO A 94 6.63 -7.27 3.94
N LYS A 95 6.20 -8.15 3.02
CA LYS A 95 5.54 -9.43 3.34
C LYS A 95 6.46 -10.64 3.29
N GLU A 96 7.68 -10.49 2.77
CA GLU A 96 8.65 -11.57 2.65
C GLU A 96 9.90 -11.26 3.47
N TYR A 97 10.32 -12.24 4.28
CA TYR A 97 11.50 -12.14 5.13
C TYR A 97 12.34 -13.40 5.06
N THR A 98 13.61 -13.27 5.41
CA THR A 98 14.54 -14.39 5.53
C THR A 98 15.19 -14.35 6.90
N ILE A 99 15.14 -15.49 7.58
CA ILE A 99 15.79 -15.71 8.88
C ILE A 99 16.91 -16.72 8.66
N CYS A 100 18.10 -16.38 9.14
CA CYS A 100 19.27 -17.25 9.09
C CYS A 100 19.37 -18.15 10.34
N ARG A 101 20.37 -19.03 10.40
CA ARG A 101 20.55 -20.00 11.49
C ARG A 101 20.64 -19.42 12.89
N GLU A 102 20.98 -18.13 13.02
CA GLU A 102 20.99 -17.39 14.28
C GLU A 102 19.59 -17.06 14.82
N ARG A 103 18.52 -17.28 14.04
CA ARG A 103 17.12 -17.10 14.46
C ARG A 103 16.80 -15.71 15.02
N LYS A 104 17.48 -14.68 14.51
CA LYS A 104 17.25 -13.30 14.94
C LYS A 104 15.80 -12.88 14.66
N PRO A 105 15.13 -12.19 15.61
CA PRO A 105 13.81 -11.64 15.39
C PRO A 105 13.77 -10.69 14.19
N ILE A 106 12.65 -10.68 13.48
CA ILE A 106 12.40 -9.73 12.40
C ILE A 106 11.39 -8.68 12.87
N CYS A 107 11.68 -7.40 12.58
CA CYS A 107 10.75 -6.32 12.87
C CYS A 107 9.72 -6.24 11.73
N LEU A 108 8.46 -6.47 12.07
CA LEU A 108 7.32 -6.32 11.17
C LEU A 108 6.72 -4.94 11.39
N THR A 109 6.65 -4.13 10.33
CA THR A 109 6.04 -2.79 10.37
C THR A 109 4.74 -2.82 9.58
N ALA A 110 3.67 -2.28 10.17
CA ALA A 110 2.41 -2.07 9.48
C ALA A 110 2.28 -0.62 8.99
N VAL A 111 1.53 -0.46 7.90
CA VAL A 111 1.14 0.82 7.33
C VAL A 111 -0.36 0.83 7.13
N ASP A 112 -0.99 1.96 7.41
CA ASP A 112 -2.38 2.24 7.07
C ASP A 112 -2.41 3.44 6.12
N ALA A 113 -3.39 3.47 5.22
CA ALA A 113 -3.58 4.59 4.30
C ALA A 113 -4.31 5.76 4.99
N ASP A 114 -5.13 5.45 6.00
CA ASP A 114 -5.89 6.41 6.78
C ASP A 114 -4.98 7.30 7.64
N ILE A 115 -5.52 8.40 8.18
CA ILE A 115 -4.79 9.33 9.04
C ILE A 115 -5.28 9.30 10.48
N ASP A 116 -4.51 9.90 11.39
CA ASP A 116 -4.94 10.05 12.78
C ASP A 116 -6.35 10.70 12.85
N PRO A 117 -7.30 10.10 13.60
CA PRO A 117 -7.11 9.03 14.56
C PRO A 117 -7.23 7.60 13.99
N HIS A 118 -7.61 7.38 12.74
CA HIS A 118 -7.96 6.07 12.16
C HIS A 118 -6.76 5.16 11.83
N THR A 119 -5.68 5.22 12.61
CA THR A 119 -4.46 4.46 12.34
C THR A 119 -3.83 3.92 13.63
N ILE A 120 -2.74 4.52 14.12
CA ILE A 120 -1.97 4.03 15.25
C ILE A 120 -2.63 4.34 16.61
N PRO A 121 -2.35 3.55 17.68
CA PRO A 121 -1.46 2.39 17.74
C PRO A 121 -2.06 1.11 17.17
N PHE A 122 -1.21 0.28 16.55
CA PHE A 122 -1.61 -1.00 15.99
C PHE A 122 -1.56 -2.14 17.01
N THR A 123 -2.49 -3.09 16.88
CA THR A 123 -2.49 -4.35 17.64
C THR A 123 -2.22 -5.53 16.71
N PHE A 124 -1.26 -6.39 17.08
CA PHE A 124 -0.85 -7.55 16.28
C PHE A 124 -1.22 -8.86 16.96
N SER A 125 -1.69 -9.85 16.19
CA SER A 125 -1.96 -11.19 16.70
C SER A 125 -1.71 -12.27 15.64
N ILE A 126 -1.13 -13.40 16.05
CA ILE A 126 -0.97 -14.58 15.20
C ILE A 126 -2.27 -15.40 15.27
N LEU A 127 -2.79 -15.86 14.13
CA LEU A 127 -3.95 -16.75 14.15
C LEU A 127 -3.59 -18.09 14.81
N GLU A 128 -4.50 -18.61 15.64
CA GLU A 128 -4.27 -19.67 16.64
C GLU A 128 -3.41 -20.86 16.16
N LYS A 129 -3.54 -21.28 14.90
CA LYS A 129 -2.84 -22.43 14.33
C LYS A 129 -1.31 -22.29 14.32
N GLU A 130 -0.76 -21.07 14.28
CA GLU A 130 0.69 -20.83 14.16
C GLU A 130 1.35 -20.36 15.47
N THR A 131 0.58 -20.23 16.55
CA THR A 131 1.03 -19.66 17.83
C THR A 131 2.08 -20.51 18.57
N GLN A 132 2.19 -21.81 18.25
CA GLN A 132 3.15 -22.71 18.90
C GLN A 132 4.59 -22.54 18.37
N ASN A 133 4.72 -22.06 17.14
CA ASN A 133 5.99 -21.99 16.42
C ASN A 133 6.56 -20.58 16.33
N TRP A 134 5.76 -19.57 16.64
CA TRP A 134 6.08 -18.17 16.43
C TRP A 134 5.58 -17.34 17.61
N ARG A 135 6.37 -16.35 18.02
CA ARG A 135 6.00 -15.40 19.07
C ARG A 135 6.08 -13.97 18.55
N LEU A 136 5.14 -13.14 18.98
CA LEU A 136 5.17 -11.70 18.78
C LEU A 136 5.61 -11.01 20.06
N THR A 137 6.52 -10.04 19.94
CA THR A 137 6.98 -9.18 21.03
C THR A 137 6.81 -7.72 20.61
N GLU A 138 6.11 -6.91 21.41
CA GLU A 138 5.86 -5.50 21.13
C GLU A 138 7.17 -4.72 20.92
N ASN A 139 7.17 -3.79 19.95
CA ASN A 139 8.27 -2.87 19.71
C ASN A 139 7.85 -1.40 19.86
N ASP A 140 6.87 -0.96 19.07
CA ASP A 140 6.30 0.39 19.13
C ASP A 140 4.86 0.41 18.57
N ASP A 141 4.24 1.60 18.48
CA ASP A 141 2.87 1.78 18.00
C ASP A 141 2.63 1.30 16.56
N ARG A 142 3.68 1.04 15.77
CA ARG A 142 3.61 0.64 14.36
C ARG A 142 4.17 -0.74 14.06
N SER A 143 4.84 -1.37 15.02
CA SER A 143 5.66 -2.54 14.73
C SER A 143 5.78 -3.54 15.87
N VAL A 144 6.10 -4.77 15.49
CA VAL A 144 6.23 -5.92 16.37
C VAL A 144 7.39 -6.79 15.93
N TYR A 145 8.10 -7.42 16.86
CA TYR A 145 9.09 -8.43 16.53
C TYR A 145 8.42 -9.80 16.36
N LEU A 146 8.70 -10.48 15.25
CA LEU A 146 8.33 -11.87 15.03
C LEU A 146 9.55 -12.77 15.31
N GLU A 147 9.38 -13.68 16.25
CA GLU A 147 10.42 -14.56 16.76
C GLU A 147 10.10 -16.03 16.42
N PRO A 148 10.99 -16.76 15.74
CA PRO A 148 10.81 -18.18 15.45
C PRO A 148 11.11 -19.03 16.69
N SER A 149 10.38 -20.14 16.85
CA SER A 149 10.73 -21.18 17.82
C SER A 149 12.00 -21.93 17.41
N ASP A 150 12.76 -22.41 18.38
CA ASP A 150 14.01 -23.16 18.15
C ASP A 150 13.78 -24.52 17.47
N VAL A 151 12.56 -25.07 17.58
CA VAL A 151 12.21 -26.37 17.00
C VAL A 151 11.88 -26.32 15.50
N LEU A 152 11.77 -25.12 14.92
CA LEU A 152 11.44 -24.96 13.50
C LEU A 152 12.59 -25.44 12.61
N SER A 153 12.29 -26.31 11.65
CA SER A 153 13.21 -26.75 10.60
C SER A 153 13.50 -25.65 9.57
N TYR A 154 14.60 -25.76 8.82
CA TYR A 154 14.80 -24.92 7.64
C TYR A 154 13.68 -25.15 6.61
N GLY A 155 13.15 -24.08 6.03
CA GLY A 155 12.00 -24.15 5.15
C GLY A 155 11.29 -22.82 4.96
N GLN A 156 10.16 -22.85 4.26
CA GLN A 156 9.28 -21.71 4.08
C GLN A 156 8.03 -21.84 4.92
N TYR A 157 7.65 -20.74 5.54
CA TYR A 157 6.51 -20.62 6.42
C TYR A 157 5.65 -19.44 5.99
N ILE A 158 4.33 -19.61 6.08
CA ILE A 158 3.36 -18.53 5.85
C ILE A 158 2.64 -18.31 7.17
N ILE A 159 2.87 -17.16 7.80
CA ILE A 159 2.32 -16.81 9.10
C ILE A 159 1.22 -15.76 8.87
N PRO A 160 -0.06 -16.10 9.05
CA PRO A 160 -1.14 -15.13 8.98
C PRO A 160 -1.18 -14.32 10.27
N ILE A 161 -0.85 -13.03 10.16
CA ILE A 161 -0.86 -12.08 11.26
C ILE A 161 -2.02 -11.12 11.05
N ARG A 162 -2.94 -11.06 12.02
CA ARG A 162 -3.96 -10.04 12.07
C ARG A 162 -3.36 -8.76 12.65
N VAL A 163 -3.57 -7.65 11.96
CA VAL A 163 -3.25 -6.30 12.43
C VAL A 163 -4.54 -5.51 12.52
N SER A 164 -4.73 -4.80 13.63
CA SER A 164 -5.86 -3.90 13.87
C SER A 164 -5.34 -2.49 14.09
N ASP A 165 -6.05 -1.50 13.57
CA ASP A 165 -5.90 -0.10 13.95
C ASP A 165 -6.41 0.14 15.39
N ASN A 166 -6.39 1.40 15.81
CA ASN A 166 -6.84 1.79 17.14
C ASN A 166 -8.38 1.84 17.32
N GLU A 167 -9.16 1.71 16.24
CA GLU A 167 -10.62 1.76 16.22
C GLU A 167 -11.27 0.38 15.93
N GLY A 168 -10.45 -0.64 15.70
CA GLY A 168 -10.86 -2.03 15.50
C GLY A 168 -10.98 -2.47 14.04
N ASN A 169 -10.69 -1.59 13.07
CA ASN A 169 -10.55 -1.99 11.68
C ASN A 169 -9.31 -2.85 11.52
N SER A 170 -9.48 -4.04 10.93
CA SER A 170 -8.43 -5.06 10.96
C SER A 170 -8.36 -5.90 9.69
N GLY A 171 -7.12 -6.24 9.35
CA GLY A 171 -6.77 -7.07 8.20
C GLY A 171 -5.84 -8.21 8.57
N ILE A 172 -5.67 -9.16 7.65
CA ILE A 172 -4.72 -10.26 7.80
C ILE A 172 -3.60 -10.09 6.77
N SER A 173 -2.37 -10.05 7.25
CA SER A 173 -1.16 -10.09 6.43
C SER A 173 -0.53 -11.48 6.51
N GLU A 174 -0.43 -12.15 5.37
CA GLU A 174 0.30 -13.41 5.24
C GLU A 174 1.81 -13.14 5.09
N ILE A 175 2.57 -13.36 6.16
CA ILE A 175 4.01 -13.13 6.18
C ILE A 175 4.74 -14.39 5.77
N LYS A 176 5.49 -14.32 4.68
CA LYS A 176 6.29 -15.42 4.18
C LYS A 176 7.70 -15.33 4.73
N VAL A 177 8.08 -16.30 5.56
CA VAL A 177 9.41 -16.38 6.15
C VAL A 177 10.16 -17.57 5.57
N THR A 178 11.36 -17.32 5.05
CA THR A 178 12.30 -18.38 4.66
C THR A 178 13.35 -18.54 5.76
N LEU A 179 13.32 -19.68 6.46
CA LEU A 179 14.32 -20.04 7.45
C LEU A 179 15.43 -20.87 6.77
N CYS A 180 16.64 -20.35 6.75
CA CYS A 180 17.77 -20.86 5.97
C CYS A 180 19.02 -21.11 6.83
N ASP A 181 19.85 -22.07 6.41
CA ASP A 181 21.23 -22.19 6.91
C ASP A 181 22.13 -21.17 6.21
N CYS A 182 22.02 -19.91 6.62
CA CYS A 182 22.82 -18.78 6.17
C CYS A 182 23.42 -18.03 7.35
N THR A 183 24.32 -17.08 7.07
CA THR A 183 24.78 -16.08 8.06
C THR A 183 24.14 -14.71 7.79
N VAL A 184 24.00 -14.36 6.52
CA VAL A 184 23.28 -13.17 6.06
C VAL A 184 22.09 -13.56 5.18
N PRO A 185 20.96 -12.84 5.26
CA PRO A 185 19.74 -13.16 4.49
C PRO A 185 19.95 -13.31 2.98
N GLN A 186 20.89 -12.55 2.41
CA GLN A 186 21.18 -12.55 0.96
C GLN A 186 21.78 -13.88 0.47
N ASP A 187 22.38 -14.68 1.37
CA ASP A 187 23.02 -15.96 1.04
C ASP A 187 22.03 -17.14 1.11
N CYS A 188 20.77 -16.89 1.49
CA CYS A 188 19.76 -17.93 1.56
C CYS A 188 19.39 -18.43 0.16
N ILE A 189 19.77 -19.67 -0.14
CA ILE A 189 19.40 -20.35 -1.38
C ILE A 189 18.26 -21.33 -1.05
N TYR A 190 17.04 -20.97 -1.46
CA TYR A 190 15.85 -21.82 -1.28
C TYR A 190 14.94 -21.80 -2.52
N PRO A 191 14.45 -22.96 -3.01
CA PRO A 191 14.87 -24.30 -2.59
C PRO A 191 16.37 -24.52 -2.91
N PRO A 192 17.06 -25.42 -2.21
CA PRO A 192 18.45 -25.74 -2.53
C PRO A 192 18.53 -26.14 -4.01
N LYS A 193 19.54 -25.64 -4.72
CA LYS A 193 19.78 -26.04 -6.12
C LYS A 193 19.85 -27.56 -6.15
N SER A 194 18.99 -28.19 -6.95
CA SER A 194 19.17 -29.61 -7.27
C SER A 194 20.59 -29.77 -7.79
N ILE A 195 21.38 -30.64 -7.17
CA ILE A 195 22.65 -31.07 -7.73
C ILE A 195 22.29 -31.74 -9.05
N GLU A 196 22.39 -31.01 -10.16
CA GLU A 196 22.45 -31.67 -11.46
C GLU A 196 23.68 -32.58 -11.42
N PRO A 197 23.56 -33.87 -11.75
CA PRO A 197 24.70 -34.77 -11.74
C PRO A 197 25.76 -34.17 -12.65
N HIS A 198 26.94 -33.89 -12.10
CA HIS A 198 28.11 -33.53 -12.88
C HIS A 198 28.26 -34.55 -14.01
N GLN A 199 27.99 -34.13 -15.23
CA GLN A 199 28.26 -34.94 -16.41
C GLN A 199 29.78 -35.02 -16.52
N SER A 200 30.36 -36.12 -16.03
CA SER A 200 31.76 -36.44 -16.25
C SER A 200 32.01 -36.40 -17.75
N SER A 201 32.73 -35.38 -18.21
CA SER A 201 33.10 -35.25 -19.61
C SER A 201 34.14 -36.33 -19.89
N ASP A 202 33.71 -37.46 -20.44
CA ASP A 202 34.62 -38.49 -20.93
C ASP A 202 35.38 -37.91 -22.13
N VAL A 203 36.64 -37.53 -21.90
CA VAL A 203 37.51 -37.02 -22.97
C VAL A 203 37.96 -38.20 -23.82
N THR A 204 37.27 -38.42 -24.94
CA THR A 204 37.71 -39.36 -25.97
C THR A 204 38.84 -38.72 -26.79
N LEU A 205 40.08 -39.08 -26.47
CA LEU A 205 41.25 -38.73 -27.27
C LEU A 205 41.14 -39.38 -28.65
N GLY A 206 40.79 -38.58 -29.66
CA GLY A 206 40.75 -39.02 -31.05
C GLY A 206 42.12 -39.49 -31.53
N ILE A 207 42.13 -40.38 -32.53
CA ILE A 207 43.30 -41.07 -33.11
C ILE A 207 44.46 -40.11 -33.44
N TRP A 208 44.18 -38.84 -33.72
CA TRP A 208 45.17 -37.80 -34.01
C TRP A 208 46.05 -37.40 -32.81
N ALA A 209 45.56 -37.54 -31.57
CA ALA A 209 46.33 -37.19 -30.37
C ALA A 209 47.45 -38.20 -30.06
N ILE A 210 47.28 -39.46 -30.46
CA ILE A 210 48.29 -40.51 -30.29
C ILE A 210 49.46 -40.29 -31.27
N LEU A 211 49.18 -39.84 -32.50
CA LEU A 211 50.20 -39.58 -33.52
C LEU A 211 51.13 -38.41 -33.15
N ALA A 212 50.62 -37.40 -32.44
CA ALA A 212 51.42 -36.26 -31.98
C ALA A 212 52.45 -36.64 -30.89
N MET A 213 52.16 -37.66 -30.07
CA MET A 213 53.08 -38.13 -29.02
C MET A 213 54.25 -38.97 -29.55
N ILE A 214 54.10 -39.62 -30.71
CA ILE A 214 55.15 -40.46 -31.30
C ILE A 214 56.19 -39.63 -32.08
N LEU A 215 55.81 -38.46 -32.60
CA LEU A 215 56.75 -37.58 -33.32
C LEU A 215 57.69 -36.80 -32.39
N GLY A 216 57.31 -36.61 -31.12
CA GLY A 216 58.10 -35.88 -30.12
C GLY A 216 59.22 -36.69 -29.46
N SER A 217 59.30 -38.01 -29.70
CA SER A 217 60.34 -38.90 -29.14
C SER A 217 61.43 -39.28 -30.16
N LEU A 218 61.40 -38.69 -31.35
CA LEU A 218 62.34 -38.96 -32.46
C LEU A 218 63.12 -37.71 -32.91
N LEU A 219 63.15 -36.66 -32.08
CA LEU A 219 63.98 -35.46 -32.25
C LEU A 219 64.95 -35.30 -31.08
#